data_AF-A0A8D4VPN6-F1
#
_entry.id   AF-A0A8D4VPN6-F1
#
_cell.length_a   1.000
_cell.length_b   1.000
_cell.length_c   1.000
_cell.angle_alpha   90.00
_cell.angle_beta   90.00
_cell.angle_gamma   90.00
#
_symmetry.space_group_name_H-M   'P 1'
#
loop_
_entity.id
_entity.type
_entity.pdbx_description
1 polymer ?
#
loop_
_entity_poly.entity_id
_entity_poly.type
_entity_poly.pdbx_seq_one_letter_code
_entity_poly.pdbx_strand_id
1 'polypeptide(L)'
;MAERINPQREFDTAGRLVSKVCMKCGQRKAADEYWKNSSVKDGRWSYCMPCDARRRRARDPTQWSCLHHVWPITNHDAPGALLQQGGNP
;
A
#
# COMPACT_ATOMS: atom_id res chain seq x y z
N MET A 1 25.02 -26.26 -19.33
CA MET A 1 23.97 -26.59 -18.33
C MET A 1 23.65 -25.32 -17.56
N ALA A 2 22.68 -24.51 -18.00
CA ALA A 2 22.35 -23.26 -17.32
C ALA A 2 21.42 -23.59 -16.15
N GLU A 3 21.94 -23.43 -14.93
CA GLU A 3 21.18 -23.60 -13.70
C GLU A 3 19.99 -22.64 -13.71
N ARG A 4 18.77 -23.20 -13.64
CA ARG A 4 17.52 -22.43 -13.67
C ARG A 4 17.29 -21.79 -12.30
N ILE A 5 18.20 -20.93 -11.86
CA ILE A 5 17.99 -20.10 -10.68
C ILE A 5 16.78 -19.22 -11.00
N ASN A 6 15.64 -19.42 -10.34
CA ASN A 6 14.46 -18.59 -10.53
C ASN A 6 14.75 -17.21 -9.90
N PRO A 7 15.02 -16.15 -10.69
CA PRO A 7 15.55 -14.89 -10.16
C PRO A 7 14.52 -14.10 -9.36
N GLN A 8 13.28 -14.58 -9.30
CA GLN A 8 12.14 -13.86 -8.74
C GLN A 8 11.91 -14.09 -7.25
N ARG A 9 12.54 -15.09 -6.62
CA ARG A 9 12.28 -15.46 -5.21
C ARG A 9 13.58 -15.85 -4.51
N GLU A 10 13.81 -15.27 -3.33
CA GLU A 10 14.94 -15.57 -2.45
C GLU A 10 14.41 -16.17 -1.15
N PHE A 11 14.99 -17.31 -0.76
CA PHE A 11 14.67 -18.02 0.48
C PHE A 11 15.88 -17.99 1.41
N ASP A 12 15.65 -17.93 2.72
CA ASP A 12 16.71 -18.10 3.72
C ASP A 12 17.10 -19.59 3.87
N THR A 13 18.14 -19.85 4.65
CA THR A 13 18.59 -21.21 5.00
C THR A 13 17.52 -22.02 5.74
N ALA A 14 16.53 -21.37 6.36
CA ALA A 14 15.39 -22.01 7.01
C ALA A 14 14.20 -22.24 6.05
N GLY A 15 14.34 -21.96 4.75
CA GLY A 15 13.29 -22.13 3.75
C GLY A 15 12.19 -21.06 3.78
N ARG A 16 12.37 -19.97 4.53
CA ARG A 16 11.41 -18.85 4.56
C ARG A 16 11.71 -17.91 3.41
N LEU A 17 10.67 -17.47 2.70
CA LEU A 17 10.81 -16.44 1.68
C LEU A 17 11.30 -15.14 2.34
N VAL A 18 12.44 -14.62 1.87
CA VAL A 18 13.10 -13.39 2.35
C VAL A 18 12.76 -12.23 1.44
N SER A 19 12.83 -12.44 0.12
CA SER A 19 12.50 -11.41 -0.85
C SER A 19 11.89 -12.02 -2.10
N LYS A 20 11.05 -11.25 -2.79
CA LYS A 20 10.55 -11.62 -4.12
C LYS A 20 10.40 -10.39 -5.00
N VAL A 21 10.41 -10.59 -6.30
CA VAL A 21 10.13 -9.54 -7.28
C VAL A 21 8.60 -9.40 -7.43
N CYS A 22 8.11 -8.16 -7.33
CA CYS A 22 6.71 -7.87 -7.54
C CYS A 22 6.35 -7.91 -9.03
N MET A 23 5.31 -8.66 -9.41
CA MET A 23 4.87 -8.71 -10.81
C MET A 23 4.22 -7.41 -11.32
N LYS A 24 3.84 -6.50 -10.41
CA LYS A 24 3.19 -5.23 -10.77
C LYS A 24 4.18 -4.08 -10.97
N CYS A 25 5.23 -4.00 -10.15
CA CYS A 25 6.21 -2.90 -10.23
C CYS A 25 7.61 -3.37 -10.64
N GLY A 26 7.86 -4.68 -10.74
CA GLY A 26 9.17 -5.23 -11.11
C GLY A 26 10.25 -5.05 -10.05
N GLN A 27 9.95 -4.47 -8.89
CA GLN A 27 10.93 -4.25 -7.84
C GLN A 27 11.07 -5.48 -6.92
N ARG A 28 12.30 -5.75 -6.50
CA ARG A 28 12.59 -6.71 -5.42
C ARG A 28 12.15 -6.10 -4.09
N LYS A 29 11.32 -6.82 -3.36
CA LYS A 29 10.79 -6.40 -2.06
C LYS A 29 10.90 -7.52 -1.05
N ALA A 30 11.05 -7.15 0.21
CA ALA A 30 11.11 -8.12 1.30
C ALA A 30 9.79 -8.88 1.36
N ALA A 31 9.83 -10.15 1.73
CA ALA A 31 8.64 -10.99 1.79
C ALA A 31 7.67 -10.54 2.90
N ASP A 32 8.14 -9.77 3.87
CA ASP A 32 7.33 -9.06 4.86
C ASP A 32 6.55 -7.87 4.26
N GLU A 33 6.95 -7.35 3.10
CA GLU A 33 6.21 -6.34 2.33
C GLU A 33 5.06 -6.94 1.49
N TYR A 34 4.74 -8.22 1.70
CA TYR A 34 3.67 -8.92 1.01
C TYR A 34 2.65 -9.44 2.03
N TRP A 35 1.37 -9.39 1.65
CA TRP A 35 0.31 -9.95 2.46
C TRP A 35 0.50 -11.46 2.64
N LYS A 36 0.34 -11.92 3.89
CA LYS A 36 0.27 -13.35 4.22
C LYS A 36 -0.98 -13.93 3.58
N ASN A 37 -0.82 -14.99 2.81
CA ASN A 37 -1.92 -15.70 2.19
C ASN A 37 -1.65 -17.19 2.23
N SER A 38 -2.27 -17.86 3.19
CA SER A 38 -2.18 -19.31 3.39
C SER A 38 -2.79 -20.11 2.25
N SER A 39 -3.61 -19.50 1.40
CA SER A 39 -4.21 -20.16 0.23
C SER A 39 -3.23 -20.42 -0.92
N VAL A 40 -2.01 -19.87 -0.87
CA VAL A 40 -1.01 -20.01 -1.95
C VAL A 40 0.16 -20.84 -1.44
N LYS A 41 0.74 -21.70 -2.30
CA LYS A 41 1.89 -22.58 -1.99
C LYS A 41 3.09 -21.83 -1.37
N ASP A 42 3.29 -20.57 -1.75
CA ASP A 42 4.36 -19.70 -1.24
C ASP A 42 4.00 -18.94 0.06
N GLY A 43 2.75 -19.00 0.52
CA GLY A 43 2.27 -18.30 1.71
C GLY A 43 2.20 -16.77 1.59
N ARG A 44 2.58 -16.19 0.43
CA ARG A 44 2.63 -14.74 0.17
C ARG A 44 1.98 -14.37 -1.16
N TRP A 45 1.37 -13.20 -1.21
CA TRP A 45 0.77 -12.64 -2.43
C TRP A 45 1.74 -12.40 -3.58
N SER A 46 1.21 -12.28 -4.81
CA SER A 46 1.99 -11.98 -6.02
C SER A 46 2.36 -10.50 -6.15
N TYR A 47 1.60 -9.63 -5.49
CA TYR A 47 1.80 -8.18 -5.51
C TYR A 47 2.27 -7.67 -4.16
N CYS A 48 3.11 -6.65 -4.22
CA CYS A 48 3.59 -5.93 -3.06
C CYS A 48 2.45 -5.21 -2.33
N MET A 49 2.54 -5.03 -1.01
CA MET A 49 1.57 -4.24 -0.24
C MET A 49 1.28 -2.85 -0.87
N PRO A 50 2.27 -2.04 -1.31
CA PRO A 50 1.95 -0.76 -1.93
C PRO A 50 1.24 -0.89 -3.29
N CYS A 51 1.52 -1.97 -4.02
CA CYS A 51 0.86 -2.29 -5.28
C CYS A 51 -0.62 -2.66 -5.05
N ASP A 52 -0.88 -3.45 -4.00
CA ASP A 52 -2.23 -3.81 -3.59
C ASP A 52 -2.99 -2.59 -3.03
N ALA A 53 -2.34 -1.75 -2.23
CA ALA A 53 -2.91 -0.49 -1.75
C ALA A 53 -3.33 0.42 -2.91
N ARG A 54 -2.47 0.58 -3.92
CA ARG A 54 -2.81 1.33 -5.14
C ARG A 54 -3.97 0.70 -5.90
N ARG A 55 -4.01 -0.64 -6.01
CA ARG A 55 -5.11 -1.37 -6.64
C ARG A 55 -6.43 -1.16 -5.91
N ARG A 56 -6.42 -1.18 -4.58
CA ARG A 56 -7.60 -0.95 -3.74
C ARG A 56 -8.11 0.48 -3.89
N ARG A 57 -7.20 1.46 -3.86
CA ARG A 57 -7.54 2.88 -4.11
C ARG A 57 -8.13 3.10 -5.50
N ALA A 58 -7.57 2.46 -6.53
CA ALA A 58 -8.09 2.57 -7.91
C ALA A 58 -9.43 1.87 -8.13
N ARG A 59 -9.79 0.89 -7.27
CA ARG A 59 -11.07 0.18 -7.31
C ARG A 59 -12.13 0.86 -6.43
N ASP A 60 -11.74 1.88 -5.68
CA ASP A 60 -12.66 2.58 -4.81
C ASP A 60 -13.70 3.34 -5.66
N PRO A 61 -14.98 2.92 -5.66
CA PRO A 61 -16.01 3.54 -6.48
C PRO A 61 -16.34 4.97 -6.01
N THR A 62 -15.87 5.39 -4.84
CA THR A 62 -16.03 6.77 -4.36
C THR A 62 -15.12 7.77 -5.08
N GLN A 63 -14.22 7.30 -5.97
CA GLN A 63 -13.53 8.20 -6.91
C GLN A 63 -14.43 8.69 -8.07
N TRP A 64 -15.65 8.17 -8.23
CA TRP A 64 -16.73 8.86 -8.95
C TRP A 64 -17.59 9.69 -7.98
N SER A 65 -16.97 10.39 -7.04
CA SER A 65 -17.62 11.52 -6.42
C SER A 65 -16.64 12.68 -6.45
N CYS A 66 -16.84 13.56 -7.41
CA CYS A 66 -16.76 14.97 -7.10
C CYS A 66 -17.44 15.16 -5.72
N LEU A 67 -16.78 15.86 -4.82
CA LEU A 67 -17.20 16.20 -3.44
C LEU A 67 -16.68 15.28 -2.32
N HIS A 68 -15.59 15.75 -1.69
CA HIS A 68 -15.22 15.57 -0.28
C HIS A 68 -15.03 14.10 0.17
N HIS A 69 -13.81 13.58 0.31
CA HIS A 69 -13.02 13.80 1.52
C HIS A 69 -11.54 13.50 1.23
N VAL A 70 -10.71 14.55 1.22
CA VAL A 70 -9.30 14.44 1.63
C VAL A 70 -9.31 13.99 3.08
N TRP A 71 -8.80 12.79 3.35
CA TRP A 71 -8.34 12.48 4.71
C TRP A 71 -7.03 13.24 4.92
N PRO A 72 -6.97 14.25 5.82
CA PRO A 72 -5.74 14.94 6.09
C PRO A 72 -4.83 14.03 6.91
N ILE A 73 -3.58 13.96 6.47
CA ILE A 73 -2.49 13.38 7.21
C ILE A 73 -2.22 14.33 8.38
N THR A 74 -2.46 13.85 9.60
CA THR A 74 -2.00 14.39 10.90
C THR A 74 -2.44 15.80 11.32
N ASN A 75 -3.13 15.84 12.46
CA ASN A 75 -3.31 17.00 13.35
C ASN A 75 -2.03 17.86 13.43
N HIS A 76 -2.10 19.15 13.12
CA HIS A 76 -1.29 20.21 13.74
C HIS A 76 -1.93 21.58 13.45
N ASP A 77 -2.36 22.24 14.54
CA ASP A 77 -2.72 23.66 14.71
C ASP A 77 -3.98 24.23 14.05
N ALA A 78 -5.03 24.39 14.88
CA ALA A 78 -6.08 25.38 14.68
C ALA A 78 -6.05 26.38 15.85
N PRO A 79 -5.52 27.61 15.68
CA PRO A 79 -5.86 28.69 16.58
C PRO A 79 -7.22 29.27 16.17
N GLY A 80 -8.15 29.27 17.13
CA GLY A 80 -9.52 29.71 16.96
C GLY A 80 -9.67 31.16 16.46
N ALA A 81 -10.65 31.36 15.59
CA ALA A 81 -11.22 32.68 15.32
C ALA A 81 -12.69 32.66 15.77
N LEU A 82 -12.87 33.10 17.00
CA LEU A 82 -14.13 33.39 17.66
C LEU A 82 -14.76 34.65 17.04
N LEU A 83 -15.97 34.49 16.49
CA LEU A 83 -17.13 35.38 16.56
C LEU A 83 -16.90 36.90 16.75
N GLN A 84 -17.32 37.73 15.78
CA GLN A 84 -18.20 38.86 16.10
C GLN A 84 -18.94 39.38 14.84
N GLN A 85 -20.22 39.02 14.73
CA GLN A 85 -21.19 39.80 13.97
C GLN A 85 -21.50 41.04 14.81
N GLY A 86 -21.39 42.22 14.20
CA GLY A 86 -21.76 43.48 14.81
C GLY A 86 -22.00 44.50 13.71
N GLY A 87 -23.25 44.63 13.28
CA GLY A 87 -23.67 45.77 12.46
C GLY A 87 -23.79 47.04 13.31
N ASN A 88 -23.58 48.19 12.67
CA ASN A 88 -24.24 49.50 12.90
C ASN A 88 -23.58 50.58 11.98
N PRO A 89 -24.18 51.76 11.76
CA PRO A 89 -25.56 52.11 11.36
C PRO A 89 -25.70 52.39 9.85
#